data_AF-A0A7J5WYY4-F1
#
_entry.id   AF-A0A7J5WYY4-F1
#
_cell.length_a   1.000
_cell.length_b   1.000
_cell.length_c   1.000
_cell.angle_alpha   90.00
_cell.angle_beta   90.00
_cell.angle_gamma   90.00
#
_symmetry.space_group_name_H-M   'P 1'
#
loop_
_entity.id
_entity.type
_entity.pdbx_description
1 polymer ?
#
loop_
_entity_poly.entity_id
_entity_poly.type
_entity_poly.pdbx_seq_one_letter_code
_entity_poly.pdbx_strand_id
1 'polypeptide(L)'
;MNDPHGPGGGANGDPHDRDPERIPSQAELDAEDLAELERSSRDHDQASLYPPRPADPGRPPVALVLHARVVWWAAAVIGSILAVYGFFNLSTITDDLRLRLLEGVVSDPANSAPEDQIDTLAGFFPPFMLVMIVVVLVIEYLLLVAAATHHSRHCRNFFLAAVVVHLLCIPVGVDLLFRYPDITSTMVVLSYVQFALLVIAALFTLRRSVNTWLPESTRMKPTRMLRGR
;
A
#
# COMPACT_ATOMS: atom_id res chain seq x y z
N MET A 1 36.59 -85.01 -13.94
CA MET A 1 35.19 -84.69 -14.28
C MET A 1 35.22 -83.31 -14.92
N ASN A 2 34.60 -83.14 -16.08
CA ASN A 2 34.94 -82.16 -17.13
C ASN A 2 34.55 -80.69 -16.88
N ASP A 3 35.34 -79.80 -17.49
CA ASP A 3 34.97 -78.62 -18.32
C ASP A 3 34.58 -77.24 -17.76
N PRO A 4 34.81 -76.14 -18.54
CA PRO A 4 35.54 -74.93 -18.14
C PRO A 4 34.79 -73.60 -18.50
N HIS A 5 35.53 -72.47 -18.55
CA HIS A 5 35.21 -71.12 -19.08
C HIS A 5 34.75 -70.02 -18.09
N GLY A 6 35.62 -68.99 -18.00
CA GLY A 6 35.23 -67.62 -17.73
C GLY A 6 36.40 -66.71 -17.34
N PRO A 7 37.22 -66.20 -18.29
CA PRO A 7 38.14 -65.11 -18.02
C PRO A 7 37.58 -63.77 -18.49
N GLY A 8 37.77 -62.72 -17.68
CA GLY A 8 37.67 -61.31 -18.10
C GLY A 8 36.24 -60.84 -18.33
N GLY A 9 35.87 -59.59 -18.11
CA GLY A 9 36.61 -58.35 -18.00
C GLY A 9 35.55 -57.26 -18.13
N GLY A 10 35.68 -56.16 -17.38
CA GLY A 10 34.69 -55.11 -17.34
C GLY A 10 34.34 -54.54 -18.71
N ALA A 11 33.06 -54.17 -18.87
CA ALA A 11 32.59 -53.21 -19.84
C ALA A 11 31.72 -52.22 -19.04
N ASN A 12 32.32 -51.23 -18.36
CA ASN A 12 32.45 -49.87 -18.90
C ASN A 12 31.81 -49.70 -20.28
N GLY A 13 30.53 -49.33 -20.30
CA GLY A 13 29.93 -48.68 -21.45
C GLY A 13 30.57 -47.31 -21.64
N ASP A 14 31.28 -47.16 -22.74
CA ASP A 14 31.88 -45.92 -23.22
C ASP A 14 30.76 -44.92 -23.59
N PRO A 15 30.75 -43.64 -23.13
CA PRO A 15 29.70 -42.68 -23.47
C PRO A 15 29.77 -42.16 -24.92
N HIS A 16 30.77 -42.60 -25.71
CA HIS A 16 31.10 -42.02 -27.00
C HIS A 16 30.44 -42.66 -28.22
N ASP A 17 29.57 -43.65 -28.05
CA ASP A 17 28.88 -44.34 -29.17
C ASP A 17 27.49 -43.74 -29.48
N ARG A 18 27.37 -42.40 -29.45
CA ARG A 18 26.17 -41.73 -29.94
C ARG A 18 26.32 -41.46 -31.43
N ASP A 19 25.73 -42.34 -32.23
CA ASP A 19 25.53 -42.14 -33.66
C ASP A 19 24.85 -40.77 -33.91
N PRO A 20 25.51 -39.79 -34.56
CA PRO A 20 25.01 -38.42 -34.68
C PRO A 20 23.69 -38.29 -35.46
N GLU A 21 23.29 -39.31 -36.20
CA GLU A 21 22.06 -39.36 -37.01
C GLU A 21 20.95 -40.20 -36.39
N ARG A 22 21.15 -40.77 -35.19
CA ARG A 22 20.11 -41.56 -34.51
C ARG A 22 18.94 -40.66 -34.10
N ILE A 23 17.81 -40.85 -34.76
CA ILE A 23 16.54 -40.22 -34.36
C ILE A 23 16.03 -40.93 -33.09
N PRO A 24 15.86 -40.21 -31.97
CA PRO A 24 15.36 -40.80 -30.74
C PRO A 24 13.97 -41.42 -30.94
N SER A 25 13.73 -42.56 -30.29
CA SER A 25 12.40 -43.17 -30.28
C SER A 25 11.44 -42.35 -29.44
N GLN A 26 10.13 -42.47 -29.69
CA GLN A 26 9.10 -41.76 -28.93
C GLN A 26 9.22 -42.00 -27.41
N ALA A 27 9.61 -43.20 -27.00
CA ALA A 27 9.81 -43.54 -25.60
C ALA A 27 11.03 -42.84 -24.97
N GLU A 28 12.08 -42.56 -25.77
CA GLU A 28 13.25 -41.81 -25.32
C GLU A 28 12.91 -40.32 -25.17
N LEU A 29 12.11 -39.76 -26.10
CA LEU A 29 11.63 -38.38 -26.02
C LEU A 29 10.69 -38.17 -24.81
N ASP A 30 9.75 -39.09 -24.59
CA ASP A 30 8.85 -39.02 -23.44
C ASP A 30 9.63 -39.15 -22.11
N ALA A 31 10.70 -39.95 -22.08
CA ALA A 31 11.56 -40.08 -20.90
C ALA A 31 12.40 -38.81 -20.65
N GLU A 32 12.87 -38.15 -21.69
CA GLU A 32 13.58 -36.87 -21.59
C GLU A 32 12.65 -35.76 -21.08
N ASP A 33 11.43 -35.67 -21.60
CA ASP A 33 10.43 -34.70 -21.15
C ASP A 33 10.00 -34.94 -19.69
N LEU A 34 9.80 -36.21 -19.30
CA LEU A 34 9.52 -36.57 -17.91
C LEU A 34 10.69 -36.22 -16.98
N ALA A 35 11.92 -36.45 -17.42
CA ALA A 35 13.11 -36.08 -16.65
C ALA A 35 13.28 -34.55 -16.52
N GLU A 36 12.90 -33.78 -17.55
CA GLU A 36 12.89 -32.31 -17.51
C GLU A 36 11.80 -31.78 -16.57
N LEU A 37 10.62 -32.39 -16.59
CA LEU A 37 9.52 -32.09 -15.67
C LEU A 37 9.89 -32.43 -14.22
N GLU A 38 10.52 -33.57 -13.97
CA GLU A 38 10.97 -33.94 -12.63
C GLU A 38 12.05 -32.98 -12.13
N ARG A 39 13.00 -32.58 -12.98
CA ARG A 39 14.01 -31.57 -12.65
C ARG A 39 13.38 -30.21 -12.33
N SER A 40 12.48 -29.72 -13.18
CA SER A 40 11.81 -28.43 -12.96
C SER A 40 10.87 -28.45 -11.75
N SER A 41 10.19 -29.56 -11.48
CA SER A 41 9.38 -29.75 -10.26
C SER A 41 10.26 -29.76 -9.02
N ARG A 42 11.38 -30.49 -9.04
CA ARG A 42 12.30 -30.54 -7.90
C ARG A 42 12.95 -29.19 -7.64
N ASP A 43 13.30 -28.45 -8.68
CA ASP A 43 13.81 -27.09 -8.56
C ASP A 43 12.75 -26.12 -8.02
N HIS A 44 11.48 -26.31 -8.41
CA HIS A 44 10.35 -25.55 -7.86
C HIS A 44 10.11 -25.86 -6.37
N ASP A 45 10.12 -27.14 -6.00
CA ASP A 45 9.99 -27.60 -4.63
C ASP A 45 11.16 -27.12 -3.77
N GLN A 46 12.38 -27.17 -4.31
CA GLN A 46 13.57 -26.67 -3.63
C GLN A 46 13.56 -25.14 -3.46
N ALA A 47 13.08 -24.39 -4.46
CA ALA A 47 12.87 -22.95 -4.35
C ALA A 47 11.74 -22.57 -3.37
N SER A 48 10.77 -23.46 -3.17
CA SER A 48 9.72 -23.30 -2.16
C SER A 48 10.23 -23.54 -0.73
N LEU A 49 11.11 -24.53 -0.55
CA LEU A 49 11.72 -24.90 0.73
C LEU A 49 12.81 -23.91 1.17
N TYR A 50 13.55 -23.35 0.20
CA TYR A 50 14.59 -22.36 0.43
C TYR A 50 14.33 -21.14 -0.44
N PRO A 51 13.48 -20.20 0.01
CA PRO A 51 13.28 -18.95 -0.68
C PRO A 51 14.65 -18.25 -0.83
N PRO A 52 15.02 -17.79 -2.04
CA PRO A 52 16.24 -17.02 -2.20
C PRO A 52 16.21 -15.82 -1.26
N ARG A 53 17.32 -15.60 -0.56
CA ARG A 53 17.49 -14.45 0.34
C ARG A 53 17.07 -13.20 -0.42
N PRO A 54 16.20 -12.33 0.13
CA PRO A 54 15.75 -11.13 -0.58
C PRO A 54 16.99 -10.41 -1.11
N ALA A 55 17.14 -10.34 -2.44
CA ALA A 55 18.22 -9.58 -3.03
C ALA A 55 18.09 -8.15 -2.53
N ASP A 56 19.20 -7.54 -2.10
CA ASP A 56 19.18 -6.15 -1.64
C ASP A 56 18.51 -5.29 -2.72
N PRO A 57 17.35 -4.67 -2.45
CA PRO A 57 16.56 -3.97 -3.45
C PRO A 57 17.26 -2.71 -3.99
N GLY A 58 18.45 -2.40 -3.48
CA GLY A 58 19.23 -1.24 -3.86
C GLY A 58 18.66 0.04 -3.24
N ARG A 59 19.26 1.18 -3.61
CA ARG A 59 18.94 2.47 -2.99
C ARG A 59 17.45 2.83 -3.21
N PRO A 60 16.73 3.25 -2.16
CA PRO A 60 15.33 3.63 -2.28
C PRO A 60 15.16 4.85 -3.21
N PRO A 61 14.09 4.90 -4.05
CA PRO A 61 13.89 5.98 -5.01
C PRO A 61 13.73 7.35 -4.35
N VAL A 62 14.35 8.38 -4.95
CA VAL A 62 14.26 9.79 -4.49
C VAL A 62 12.81 10.29 -4.44
N ALA A 63 11.96 9.79 -5.35
CA ALA A 63 10.53 10.09 -5.34
C ALA A 63 9.83 9.71 -4.02
N LEU A 64 10.21 8.58 -3.41
CA LEU A 64 9.62 8.10 -2.16
C LEU A 64 10.28 8.76 -0.93
N VAL A 65 11.61 8.84 -0.92
CA VAL A 65 12.38 9.25 0.27
C VAL A 65 12.46 10.76 0.41
N LEU A 66 12.43 11.51 -0.69
CA LEU A 66 12.60 12.97 -0.67
C LEU A 66 11.34 13.68 -1.14
N HIS A 67 10.89 13.46 -2.37
CA HIS A 67 9.78 14.25 -2.93
C HIS A 67 8.46 14.02 -2.18
N ALA A 68 8.05 12.77 -1.98
CA ALA A 68 6.85 12.45 -1.22
C ALA A 68 6.94 12.98 0.22
N ARG A 69 8.10 12.87 0.87
CA ARG A 69 8.29 13.35 2.25
C ARG A 69 8.23 14.87 2.36
N VAL A 70 8.89 15.60 1.47
CA VAL A 70 8.91 17.07 1.50
C VAL A 70 7.50 17.62 1.27
N VAL A 71 6.77 17.06 0.29
CA VAL A 71 5.39 17.48 0.03
C VAL A 71 4.47 17.10 1.18
N TRP A 72 4.65 15.92 1.77
CA TRP A 72 3.91 15.52 2.96
C TRP A 72 4.21 16.44 4.15
N TRP A 73 5.47 16.85 4.38
CA TRP A 73 5.82 17.82 5.43
C TRP A 73 5.16 19.17 5.22
N ALA A 74 5.09 19.66 3.97
CA ALA A 74 4.36 20.89 3.66
C ALA A 74 2.87 20.75 4.01
N ALA A 75 2.25 19.61 3.68
CA ALA A 75 0.87 19.31 4.08
C ALA A 75 0.71 19.23 5.61
N ALA A 76 1.66 18.60 6.30
CA ALA A 76 1.64 18.43 7.75
C ALA A 76 1.78 19.76 8.51
N VAL A 77 2.60 20.69 8.02
CA VAL A 77 2.71 22.04 8.57
C VAL A 77 1.38 22.77 8.45
N ILE A 78 0.74 22.71 7.29
CA ILE A 78 -0.58 23.35 7.09
C ILE A 78 -1.64 22.69 7.99
N GLY A 79 -1.70 21.36 8.03
CA GLY A 79 -2.62 20.64 8.90
C GLY A 79 -2.40 20.95 10.38
N SER A 80 -1.16 21.15 10.81
CA SER A 80 -0.82 21.58 12.17
C SER A 80 -1.29 23.00 12.46
N ILE A 81 -1.11 23.93 11.52
CA ILE A 81 -1.62 25.30 11.63
C ILE A 81 -3.15 25.29 11.77
N LEU A 82 -3.85 24.49 10.96
CA LEU A 82 -5.30 24.35 11.02
C LEU A 82 -5.76 23.75 12.36
N ALA A 83 -5.08 22.70 12.84
CA ALA A 83 -5.40 22.09 14.12
C ALA A 83 -5.21 23.08 15.28
N VAL A 84 -4.07 23.77 15.32
CA VAL A 84 -3.76 24.77 16.36
C VAL A 84 -4.75 25.94 16.31
N TYR A 85 -5.03 26.47 15.12
CA TYR A 85 -6.03 27.53 14.94
C TYR A 85 -7.42 27.09 15.39
N GLY A 86 -7.83 25.86 15.04
CA GLY A 86 -9.10 25.29 15.48
C GLY A 86 -9.19 25.13 16.99
N PHE A 87 -8.11 24.74 17.67
CA PHE A 87 -8.08 24.67 19.13
C PHE A 87 -8.20 26.05 19.78
N PHE A 88 -7.56 27.09 19.22
CA PHE A 88 -7.68 28.46 19.74
C PHE A 88 -9.10 29.02 19.58
N ASN A 89 -9.82 28.62 18.55
CA ASN A 89 -11.19 29.08 18.26
C ASN A 89 -12.25 28.03 18.60
N LEU A 90 -11.92 27.06 19.45
CA LEU A 90 -12.75 25.88 19.69
C LEU A 90 -14.13 26.25 20.25
N SER A 91 -14.19 27.22 21.17
CA SER A 91 -15.45 27.69 21.74
C SER A 91 -16.37 28.28 20.68
N THR A 92 -15.84 29.15 19.82
CA THR A 92 -16.59 29.78 18.72
C THR A 92 -17.10 28.73 17.74
N ILE A 93 -16.24 27.79 17.32
CA ILE A 93 -16.64 26.71 16.41
C ILE A 93 -17.72 25.82 17.03
N THR A 94 -17.62 25.53 18.33
CA THR A 94 -18.60 24.71 19.05
C THR A 94 -19.96 25.41 19.12
N ASP A 95 -19.97 26.71 19.42
CA ASP A 95 -21.19 27.51 19.51
C ASP A 95 -21.86 27.66 18.13
N ASP A 96 -21.08 27.91 17.08
CA ASP A 96 -21.57 28.03 15.71
C ASP A 96 -22.10 26.68 15.16
N LEU A 97 -21.40 25.59 15.47
CA LEU A 97 -21.85 24.24 15.10
C LEU A 97 -23.14 23.88 15.83
N ARG A 98 -23.26 24.23 17.11
CA ARG A 98 -24.47 24.04 17.90
C ARG A 98 -25.65 24.81 17.29
N LEU A 99 -25.46 26.08 16.94
CA LEU A 99 -26.49 26.89 16.30
C LEU A 99 -26.96 26.27 14.98
N ARG A 100 -26.02 25.80 14.17
CA ARG A 100 -26.30 25.14 12.89
C ARG A 100 -27.04 23.80 13.05
N LEU A 101 -26.70 23.01 14.08
CA LEU A 101 -27.39 21.75 14.38
C LEU A 101 -28.81 21.99 14.89
N LEU A 102 -29.04 23.03 15.69
CA LEU A 102 -30.37 23.45 16.14
C LEU A 102 -31.24 23.89 14.95
N GLU A 103 -30.69 24.69 14.05
CA GLU A 103 -31.37 25.07 12.80
C GLU A 103 -31.71 23.83 11.94
N GLY A 104 -30.79 22.87 11.88
CA GLY A 104 -31.00 21.57 11.24
C GLY A 104 -32.21 20.81 11.80
N VAL A 105 -32.32 20.70 13.13
CA VAL A 105 -33.46 20.04 13.79
C VAL A 105 -34.78 20.73 13.50
N VAL A 106 -34.80 22.07 13.47
CA VAL A 106 -36.00 22.83 13.17
C VAL A 106 -36.43 22.64 11.71
N SER A 107 -35.48 22.55 10.79
CA SER A 107 -35.74 22.45 9.34
C SER A 107 -36.07 21.03 8.85
N ASP A 108 -35.47 19.99 9.44
CA ASP A 108 -35.72 18.59 9.10
C ASP A 108 -35.60 17.68 10.34
N PRO A 109 -36.67 17.57 11.15
CA PRO A 109 -36.68 16.80 12.39
C PRO A 109 -36.66 15.28 12.16
N ALA A 110 -36.92 14.79 10.95
CA ALA A 110 -36.94 13.35 10.65
C ALA A 110 -35.53 12.76 10.47
N ASN A 111 -34.55 13.60 10.12
CA ASN A 111 -33.19 13.19 9.79
C ASN A 111 -32.11 13.75 10.74
N SER A 112 -32.54 14.54 11.73
CA SER A 112 -31.66 15.23 12.67
C SER A 112 -31.59 14.52 14.03
N ALA A 113 -30.46 14.66 14.72
CA ALA A 113 -30.30 14.13 16.07
C ALA A 113 -31.31 14.80 17.03
N PRO A 114 -31.83 14.08 18.03
CA PRO A 114 -32.76 14.67 18.98
C PRO A 114 -32.06 15.78 19.79
N GLU A 115 -32.84 16.79 20.17
CA GLU A 115 -32.35 18.08 20.68
C GLU A 115 -31.48 17.93 21.94
N ASP A 116 -31.74 16.89 22.75
CA ASP A 116 -30.99 16.52 23.95
C ASP A 116 -29.55 16.07 23.66
N GLN A 117 -29.25 15.62 22.43
CA GLN A 117 -27.92 15.15 22.03
C GLN A 117 -27.08 16.21 21.32
N ILE A 118 -27.68 17.33 20.89
CA ILE A 118 -26.98 18.37 20.13
C ILE A 118 -25.82 18.96 20.93
N ASP A 119 -26.05 19.27 22.21
CA ASP A 119 -25.02 19.86 23.08
C ASP A 119 -23.84 18.90 23.27
N THR A 120 -24.11 17.59 23.33
CA THR A 120 -23.07 16.55 23.43
C THR A 120 -22.29 16.40 22.12
N LEU A 121 -22.99 16.40 20.98
CA LEU A 121 -22.38 16.27 19.65
C LEU A 121 -21.53 17.50 19.30
N ALA A 122 -22.07 18.71 19.52
CA ALA A 122 -21.36 19.96 19.29
C ALA A 122 -20.13 20.09 20.20
N GLY A 123 -20.21 19.63 21.46
CA GLY A 123 -19.06 19.63 22.36
C GLY A 123 -17.98 18.60 22.03
N PHE A 124 -18.35 17.47 21.39
CA PHE A 124 -17.42 16.37 21.12
C PHE A 124 -16.76 16.43 19.74
N PHE A 125 -17.51 16.72 18.68
CA PHE A 125 -17.00 16.60 17.31
C PHE A 125 -15.85 17.55 16.98
N PRO A 126 -15.92 18.86 17.31
CA PRO A 126 -14.83 19.78 17.01
C PRO A 126 -13.48 19.37 17.63
N PRO A 127 -13.38 19.12 18.95
CA PRO A 127 -12.09 18.72 19.53
C PRO A 127 -11.64 17.35 19.01
N PHE A 128 -12.55 16.39 18.82
CA PHE A 128 -12.23 15.09 18.27
C PHE A 128 -11.62 15.20 16.85
N MET A 129 -12.25 15.97 15.96
CA MET A 129 -11.75 16.17 14.60
C MET A 129 -10.37 16.84 14.59
N LEU A 130 -10.14 17.83 15.45
CA LEU A 130 -8.84 18.50 15.54
C LEU A 130 -7.73 17.56 16.03
N VAL A 131 -8.02 16.70 17.02
CA VAL A 131 -7.09 15.64 17.44
C VAL A 131 -6.84 14.66 16.31
N MET A 132 -7.89 14.24 15.60
CA MET A 132 -7.80 13.27 14.51
C MET A 132 -6.95 13.76 13.34
N ILE A 133 -6.94 15.07 13.02
CA ILE A 133 -6.03 15.65 12.02
C ILE A 133 -4.58 15.30 12.36
N VAL A 134 -4.16 15.51 13.61
CA VAL A 134 -2.79 15.24 14.08
C VAL A 134 -2.50 13.73 14.06
N VAL A 135 -3.44 12.93 14.55
CA VAL A 135 -3.29 11.46 14.58
C VAL A 135 -3.11 10.88 13.18
N VAL A 136 -3.95 11.30 12.22
CA VAL A 136 -3.88 10.82 10.85
C VAL A 136 -2.56 11.23 10.20
N LEU A 137 -2.09 12.47 10.41
CA LEU A 137 -0.77 12.90 9.94
C LEU A 137 0.35 12.02 10.50
N VAL A 138 0.35 11.74 11.80
CA VAL A 138 1.36 10.86 12.42
C VAL A 138 1.34 9.46 11.80
N ILE A 139 0.16 8.87 11.63
CA ILE A 139 -0.01 7.54 11.00
C ILE A 139 0.53 7.55 9.57
N GLU A 140 0.17 8.55 8.76
CA GLU A 140 0.67 8.71 7.40
C GLU A 140 2.19 8.79 7.35
N TYR A 141 2.80 9.59 8.23
CA TYR A 141 4.25 9.70 8.31
C TYR A 141 4.92 8.36 8.62
N LEU A 142 4.44 7.65 9.64
CA LEU A 142 4.98 6.37 10.05
C LEU A 142 4.87 5.35 8.91
N LEU A 143 3.74 5.32 8.20
CA LEU A 143 3.56 4.44 7.04
C LEU A 143 4.47 4.81 5.87
N LEU A 144 4.69 6.10 5.61
CA LEU A 144 5.59 6.58 4.56
C LEU A 144 7.06 6.25 4.87
N VAL A 145 7.48 6.39 6.13
CA VAL A 145 8.81 5.98 6.58
C VAL A 145 8.94 4.46 6.51
N ALA A 146 7.98 3.71 7.04
CA ALA A 146 7.97 2.25 7.04
C ALA A 146 8.00 1.66 5.62
N ALA A 147 7.32 2.29 4.66
CA ALA A 147 7.37 1.87 3.26
C ALA A 147 8.78 1.97 2.67
N ALA A 148 9.56 2.97 3.08
CA ALA A 148 10.93 3.17 2.63
C ALA A 148 11.94 2.30 3.41
N THR A 149 11.76 2.11 4.72
CA THR A 149 12.71 1.35 5.57
C THR A 149 12.54 -0.15 5.44
N HIS A 150 11.30 -0.65 5.36
CA HIS A 150 10.99 -2.08 5.30
C HIS A 150 10.77 -2.59 3.88
N HIS A 151 10.96 -1.74 2.86
CA HIS A 151 10.75 -2.11 1.46
C HIS A 151 9.37 -2.77 1.23
N SER A 152 8.33 -2.25 1.89
CA SER A 152 7.02 -2.93 1.97
C SER A 152 5.97 -2.26 1.09
N ARG A 153 5.46 -3.01 0.10
CA ARG A 153 4.31 -2.59 -0.73
C ARG A 153 3.04 -2.44 0.11
N HIS A 154 2.89 -3.24 1.16
CA HIS A 154 1.74 -3.14 2.07
C HIS A 154 1.73 -1.81 2.83
N CYS A 155 2.87 -1.39 3.40
CA CYS A 155 2.98 -0.09 4.08
C CYS A 155 2.64 1.07 3.14
N ARG A 156 3.10 1.03 1.88
CA ARG A 156 2.71 2.03 0.87
C ARG A 156 1.20 2.01 0.58
N ASN A 157 0.59 0.83 0.45
CA ASN A 157 -0.84 0.74 0.20
C ASN A 157 -1.67 1.25 1.39
N PHE A 158 -1.23 0.97 2.62
CA PHE A 158 -1.83 1.54 3.82
C PHE A 158 -1.65 3.06 3.90
N PHE A 159 -0.48 3.58 3.51
CA PHE A 159 -0.28 5.03 3.37
C PHE A 159 -1.29 5.64 2.39
N LEU A 160 -1.44 5.04 1.20
CA LEU A 160 -2.41 5.52 0.21
C LEU A 160 -3.85 5.45 0.72
N ALA A 161 -4.21 4.38 1.44
CA ALA A 161 -5.53 4.25 2.06
C ALA A 161 -5.76 5.33 3.12
N ALA A 162 -4.77 5.58 3.99
CA ALA A 162 -4.83 6.63 4.99
C ALA A 162 -4.98 8.02 4.34
N VAL A 163 -4.20 8.31 3.30
CA VAL A 163 -4.33 9.57 2.54
C VAL A 163 -5.72 9.71 1.93
N VAL A 164 -6.28 8.64 1.32
CA VAL A 164 -7.64 8.70 0.77
C VAL A 164 -8.68 9.00 1.85
N VAL A 165 -8.58 8.34 3.01
CA VAL A 165 -9.47 8.62 4.15
C VAL A 165 -9.31 10.08 4.59
N HIS A 166 -8.08 10.58 4.70
CA HIS A 166 -7.80 11.96 5.07
C HIS A 166 -8.39 12.96 4.05
N LEU A 167 -8.25 12.69 2.76
CA LEU A 167 -8.82 13.51 1.69
C LEU A 167 -10.35 13.59 1.79
N LEU A 168 -11.03 12.51 2.22
CA LEU A 168 -12.47 12.53 2.47
C LEU A 168 -12.84 13.33 3.72
N CYS A 169 -11.98 13.33 4.74
CA CYS A 169 -12.19 14.09 5.97
C CYS A 169 -11.99 15.60 5.79
N ILE A 170 -11.13 16.05 4.87
CA ILE A 170 -10.83 17.49 4.71
C ILE A 170 -12.07 18.32 4.34
N PRO A 171 -12.88 17.99 3.32
CA PRO A 171 -14.08 18.76 2.99
C PRO A 171 -15.09 18.80 4.14
N VAL A 172 -15.26 17.67 4.83
CA VAL A 172 -16.15 17.56 6.00
C VAL A 172 -15.66 18.46 7.14
N GLY A 173 -14.36 18.43 7.44
CA GLY A 173 -13.75 19.31 8.43
C GLY A 173 -13.84 20.79 8.07
N VAL A 174 -13.65 21.14 6.79
CA VAL A 174 -13.83 22.53 6.32
C VAL A 174 -15.25 23.01 6.57
N ASP A 175 -16.25 22.20 6.19
CA ASP A 175 -17.65 22.59 6.34
C ASP A 175 -18.10 22.67 7.80
N LEU A 176 -17.58 21.80 8.66
CA LEU A 176 -17.95 21.72 10.08
C LEU A 176 -17.12 22.63 11.00
N LEU A 177 -15.91 23.04 10.63
CA LEU A 177 -15.00 23.78 11.52
C LEU A 177 -14.69 25.19 11.03
N PHE A 178 -14.64 25.42 9.73
CA PHE A 178 -14.03 26.65 9.18
C PHE A 178 -14.96 27.46 8.28
N ARG A 179 -16.12 26.91 7.90
CA ARG A 179 -17.08 27.58 7.02
C ARG A 179 -18.10 28.40 7.81
N TYR A 180 -17.60 29.24 8.70
CA TYR A 180 -18.40 30.16 9.52
C TYR A 180 -18.01 31.62 9.22
N PRO A 181 -18.94 32.57 9.33
CA PRO A 181 -18.68 33.97 9.03
C PRO A 181 -17.62 34.60 9.95
N ASP A 182 -17.51 34.11 11.19
CA ASP A 182 -16.55 34.59 12.18
C ASP A 182 -15.15 33.98 12.00
N ILE A 183 -15.01 32.98 11.12
CA ILE A 183 -13.74 32.33 10.82
C ILE A 183 -13.15 32.88 9.51
N THR A 184 -11.85 33.18 9.53
CA THR A 184 -11.17 33.75 8.37
C THR A 184 -11.16 32.76 7.19
N SER A 185 -11.60 33.20 6.01
CA SER A 185 -11.65 32.38 4.79
C SER A 185 -10.30 31.79 4.36
N THR A 186 -9.19 32.36 4.85
CA THR A 186 -7.83 31.83 4.67
C THR A 186 -7.70 30.38 5.16
N MET A 187 -8.40 29.99 6.24
CA MET A 187 -8.33 28.61 6.77
C MET A 187 -8.96 27.59 5.80
N VAL A 188 -10.04 27.99 5.12
CA VAL A 188 -10.66 27.19 4.06
C VAL A 188 -9.67 27.00 2.91
N VAL A 189 -9.03 28.07 2.45
CA VAL A 189 -8.02 28.01 1.37
C VAL A 189 -6.85 27.11 1.76
N LEU A 190 -6.31 27.27 2.97
CA LEU A 190 -5.23 26.43 3.49
C LEU A 190 -5.62 24.95 3.53
N SER A 191 -6.86 24.63 3.91
CA SER A 191 -7.35 23.24 3.91
C SER A 191 -7.33 22.62 2.52
N TYR A 192 -7.72 23.37 1.48
CA TYR A 192 -7.64 22.88 0.09
C TYR A 192 -6.20 22.84 -0.45
N VAL A 193 -5.31 23.71 0.03
CA VAL A 193 -3.87 23.60 -0.27
C VAL A 193 -3.29 22.32 0.34
N GLN A 194 -3.63 22.00 1.60
CA GLN A 194 -3.26 20.74 2.24
C GLN A 194 -3.79 19.54 1.44
N PHE A 195 -5.05 19.58 1.00
CA PHE A 195 -5.65 18.55 0.15
C PHE A 195 -4.82 18.32 -1.12
N ALA A 196 -4.47 19.38 -1.85
CA ALA A 196 -3.67 19.28 -3.07
C ALA A 196 -2.27 18.70 -2.81
N LEU A 197 -1.62 19.11 -1.71
CA LEU A 197 -0.31 18.60 -1.33
C LEU A 197 -0.36 17.10 -1.00
N LEU A 198 -1.39 16.63 -0.27
CA LEU A 198 -1.55 15.21 0.04
C LEU A 198 -1.75 14.37 -1.23
N VAL A 199 -2.53 14.86 -2.20
CA VAL A 199 -2.67 14.21 -3.52
C VAL A 199 -1.32 14.11 -4.22
N ILE A 200 -0.56 15.20 -4.26
CA ILE A 200 0.77 15.21 -4.89
C ILE A 200 1.72 14.23 -4.19
N ALA A 201 1.70 14.18 -2.85
CA ALA A 201 2.48 13.23 -2.07
C ALA A 201 2.12 11.77 -2.43
N ALA A 202 0.83 11.45 -2.51
CA ALA A 202 0.35 10.15 -2.95
C ALA A 202 0.82 9.80 -4.37
N LEU A 203 0.71 10.73 -5.32
CA LEU A 203 1.18 10.52 -6.71
C LEU A 203 2.68 10.22 -6.79
N PHE A 204 3.51 10.84 -5.94
CA PHE A 204 4.93 10.51 -5.89
C PHE A 204 5.19 9.07 -5.44
N THR A 205 4.40 8.53 -4.52
CA THR A 205 4.51 7.11 -4.10
C THR A 205 4.01 6.11 -5.16
N LEU A 206 3.21 6.58 -6.13
CA LEU A 206 2.68 5.80 -7.24
C LEU A 206 3.54 5.83 -8.50
N ARG A 207 4.63 6.61 -8.52
CA ARG A 207 5.52 6.69 -9.69
C ARG A 207 6.08 5.34 -10.08
N ARG A 208 6.32 5.15 -11.38
CA ARG A 208 6.90 3.92 -11.96
C ARG A 208 8.18 3.48 -11.24
N SER A 209 9.07 4.42 -10.90
CA SER A 209 10.31 4.14 -10.16
C SER A 209 10.06 3.48 -8.79
N VAL A 210 9.01 3.89 -8.08
CA VAL A 210 8.64 3.31 -6.78
C VAL A 210 7.96 1.95 -6.98
N ASN A 211 7.10 1.83 -7.99
CA ASN A 211 6.42 0.58 -8.32
C ASN A 211 7.35 -0.55 -8.77
N THR A 212 8.43 -0.22 -9.47
CA THR A 212 9.44 -1.18 -9.92
C THR A 212 10.41 -1.52 -8.78
N TRP A 213 10.67 -0.60 -7.87
CA TRP A 213 11.50 -0.88 -6.69
C TRP A 213 10.76 -1.82 -5.73
N LEU A 214 9.52 -1.52 -5.35
CA LEU A 214 8.79 -2.31 -4.35
C LEU A 214 8.54 -3.76 -4.80
N PRO A 215 8.45 -4.72 -3.84
CA PRO A 215 8.28 -6.14 -4.14
C PRO A 215 7.10 -6.39 -5.08
N GLU A 216 7.21 -7.42 -5.92
CA GLU A 216 6.09 -7.81 -6.78
C GLU A 216 4.84 -8.08 -5.93
N SER A 217 3.68 -7.70 -6.48
CA SER A 217 2.42 -7.98 -5.84
C SER A 217 2.21 -9.49 -5.77
N THR A 218 2.17 -10.05 -4.56
CA THR A 218 1.82 -11.45 -4.28
C THR A 218 0.38 -11.80 -4.69
N ARG A 219 -0.44 -10.83 -5.10
CA ARG A 219 -1.71 -11.12 -5.77
C ARG A 219 -1.45 -11.83 -7.09
N MET A 220 -1.81 -13.11 -7.15
CA MET A 220 -1.90 -13.90 -8.37
C MET A 220 -2.67 -13.08 -9.42
N LYS A 221 -1.99 -12.69 -10.51
CA LYS A 221 -2.66 -12.00 -11.62
C LYS A 221 -3.68 -12.97 -12.22
N PRO A 222 -4.98 -12.63 -12.32
CA PRO A 222 -6.00 -13.54 -12.86
C PRO A 222 -5.72 -13.94 -14.31
N THR A 223 -4.95 -13.13 -15.04
CA THR A 223 -4.49 -13.45 -16.40
C THR A 223 -3.49 -14.61 -16.47
N ARG A 224 -2.77 -14.93 -15.38
CA ARG A 224 -1.92 -16.14 -15.31
C ARG A 224 -2.75 -17.39 -15.05
N MET A 225 -3.90 -17.29 -14.38
CA MET A 225 -4.81 -18.43 -14.17
C MET A 225 -5.56 -18.80 -15.46
N LEU A 226 -5.87 -17.82 -16.31
CA LEU A 226 -6.57 -18.08 -17.58
C LEU A 226 -5.70 -18.71 -18.67
N ARG A 227 -4.37 -18.69 -18.51
CA ARG A 227 -3.42 -19.26 -19.48
C ARG A 227 -2.96 -20.69 -19.12
N GLY A 228 -3.48 -21.23 -18.01
CA GLY A 228 -3.22 -22.59 -17.53
C GLY A 228 -4.45 -23.50 -17.59
N ARG A 229 -5.48 -23.12 -18.36
CA ARG A 229 -6.55 -24.01 -18.84
C ARG A 229 -6.43 -24.12 -20.35
#